data_AF-A0A383BPY8-F1
#
_entry.id   AF-A0A383BPY8-F1
#
_cell.length_a   1.000
_cell.length_b   1.000
_cell.length_c   1.000
_cell.angle_alpha   90.00
_cell.angle_beta   90.00
_cell.angle_gamma   90.00
#
_symmetry.space_group_name_H-M   'P 1'
#
loop_
_entity.id
_entity.type
_entity.pdbx_description
1 polymer ?
#
loop_
_entity_poly.entity_id
_entity_poly.type
_entity_poly.pdbx_seq_one_letter_code
_entity_poly.pdbx_strand_id
1 'polypeptide(L)'
;MAELVICEGGSDLQLEPSQNPTFLYRIGSCLVSGREVIEINDSARLNAIAIEIRDEYSQWIYSINSLFLQNKLVSKNLSLFFLTDLSCKRLEFFRTYDAICNLILIREKMESVAVDKITVSGVAPGFLRACRSIYPDVDTICLETKEEKQFSNLRRIVSDCRYLYLVAGVGLFNTISGKGRDHDKNGNKRIYYSVFP
;
A
#
# COMPACT_ATOMS: atom_id res chain seq x y z
N MET A 1 -10.13 3.94 -28.32
CA MET A 1 -10.87 3.84 -27.07
C MET A 1 -10.68 2.43 -26.53
N ALA A 2 -10.08 2.28 -25.35
CA ALA A 2 -9.66 0.99 -24.80
C ALA A 2 -10.25 0.74 -23.41
N GLU A 3 -10.39 -0.54 -23.05
CA GLU A 3 -10.78 -0.95 -21.70
C GLU A 3 -9.57 -1.57 -20.98
N LEU A 4 -9.29 -1.10 -19.77
CA LEU A 4 -8.30 -1.69 -18.87
C LEU A 4 -9.03 -2.55 -17.83
N VAL A 5 -8.74 -3.85 -17.81
CA VAL A 5 -9.24 -4.80 -16.82
C VAL A 5 -8.14 -5.08 -15.81
N ILE A 6 -8.42 -4.83 -14.53
CA ILE A 6 -7.54 -5.16 -13.42
C ILE A 6 -8.23 -6.22 -12.58
N CYS A 7 -7.63 -7.40 -12.44
CA CYS A 7 -8.19 -8.44 -11.60
C CYS A 7 -7.19 -8.95 -10.58
N GLU A 8 -7.67 -9.16 -9.35
CA GLU A 8 -6.92 -9.76 -8.27
C GLU A 8 -7.52 -11.12 -7.89
N GLY A 9 -6.65 -12.12 -7.70
CA GLY A 9 -7.05 -13.52 -7.55
C GLY A 9 -8.07 -13.79 -6.44
N GLY A 10 -8.91 -14.81 -6.67
CA GLY A 10 -9.96 -15.24 -5.74
C GLY A 10 -11.26 -15.65 -6.44
N SER A 11 -11.53 -15.11 -7.63
CA SER A 11 -12.68 -15.46 -8.47
C SER A 11 -12.32 -15.43 -9.95
N ASP A 12 -13.02 -16.26 -10.73
CA ASP A 12 -12.92 -16.23 -12.19
C ASP A 12 -13.74 -15.06 -12.73
N LEU A 13 -13.15 -14.28 -13.62
CA LEU A 13 -13.80 -13.14 -14.24
C LEU A 13 -14.23 -13.46 -15.67
N GLN A 14 -15.54 -13.45 -15.91
CA GLN A 14 -16.12 -13.57 -17.24
C GLN A 14 -16.40 -12.18 -17.80
N LEU A 15 -15.80 -11.85 -18.94
CA LEU A 15 -15.98 -10.56 -19.61
C LEU A 15 -17.02 -10.66 -20.71
N GLU A 16 -17.93 -9.68 -20.76
CA GLU A 16 -18.88 -9.52 -21.85
C GLU A 16 -18.17 -9.17 -23.17
N PRO A 17 -18.68 -9.59 -24.34
CA PRO A 17 -18.11 -9.23 -25.64
C PRO A 17 -17.96 -7.70 -25.80
N SER A 18 -16.82 -7.27 -26.35
CA SER A 18 -16.54 -5.86 -26.65
C SER A 18 -15.79 -5.75 -27.96
N GLN A 19 -16.07 -4.68 -28.71
CA GLN A 19 -15.34 -4.35 -29.93
C GLN A 19 -14.08 -3.51 -29.66
N ASN A 20 -13.92 -2.99 -28.43
CA ASN A 20 -12.77 -2.19 -28.05
C ASN A 20 -11.59 -3.09 -27.61
N PRO A 21 -10.35 -2.68 -27.90
CA PRO A 21 -9.17 -3.37 -27.38
C PRO A 21 -9.22 -3.42 -25.86
N THR A 22 -9.00 -4.61 -25.32
CA THR A 22 -9.03 -4.88 -23.88
C THR A 22 -7.64 -5.23 -23.39
N PHE A 23 -7.14 -4.45 -22.45
CA PHE A 23 -5.88 -4.70 -21.77
C PHE A 23 -6.15 -5.36 -20.42
N LEU A 24 -5.35 -6.35 -20.05
CA LEU A 24 -5.53 -7.11 -18.82
C LEU A 24 -4.28 -7.04 -17.94
N TYR A 25 -4.49 -6.66 -16.69
CA TYR A 25 -3.50 -6.72 -15.62
C TYR A 25 -3.98 -7.66 -14.50
N ARG A 26 -3.23 -8.73 -14.26
CA ARG A 26 -3.54 -9.75 -13.24
C ARG A 26 -2.66 -9.57 -12.00
N ILE A 27 -3.27 -9.60 -10.83
CA ILE A 27 -2.62 -9.64 -9.52
C ILE A 27 -2.89 -11.03 -8.92
N GLY A 28 -1.89 -11.91 -8.97
CA GLY A 28 -2.02 -13.30 -8.52
C GLY A 28 -2.80 -14.19 -9.51
N SER A 29 -3.42 -15.25 -9.00
CA SER A 29 -4.14 -16.24 -9.80
C SER A 29 -5.60 -15.83 -10.02
N CYS A 30 -5.83 -15.06 -11.08
CA CYS A 30 -7.16 -14.70 -11.58
C CYS A 30 -7.32 -15.30 -12.98
N LEU A 31 -8.38 -16.08 -13.23
CA LEU A 31 -8.73 -16.56 -14.57
C LEU A 31 -9.65 -15.52 -15.23
N VAL A 32 -9.38 -15.21 -16.51
CA VAL A 32 -10.21 -14.27 -17.28
C VAL A 32 -10.61 -14.96 -18.57
N SER A 33 -11.90 -14.96 -18.87
CA SER A 33 -12.48 -15.61 -20.05
C SER A 33 -13.60 -14.75 -20.68
N GLY A 34 -14.10 -15.14 -21.84
CA GLY A 34 -15.24 -14.49 -22.52
C GLY A 34 -14.87 -13.65 -23.74
N ARG A 35 -13.64 -13.10 -23.81
CA ARG A 35 -13.12 -12.42 -25.01
C ARG A 35 -11.59 -12.37 -25.04
N GLU A 36 -11.04 -11.95 -26.18
CA GLU A 36 -9.61 -11.73 -26.36
C GLU A 36 -9.12 -10.53 -25.53
N VAL A 37 -7.95 -10.68 -24.93
CA VAL A 37 -7.33 -9.70 -24.04
C VAL A 37 -5.83 -9.60 -24.33
N ILE A 38 -5.28 -8.39 -24.19
CA ILE A 38 -3.86 -8.12 -24.31
C ILE A 38 -3.29 -8.05 -22.89
N GLU A 39 -2.49 -9.02 -22.50
CA GLU A 39 -1.86 -9.03 -21.18
C GLU A 39 -0.72 -8.01 -21.11
N ILE A 40 -0.76 -7.16 -20.08
CA ILE A 40 0.26 -6.12 -19.84
C ILE A 40 1.14 -6.45 -18.62
N ASN A 41 0.98 -7.64 -18.03
CA ASN A 41 1.81 -8.14 -16.96
C ASN A 41 3.28 -8.25 -17.39
N ASP A 42 4.17 -7.64 -16.62
CA ASP A 42 5.62 -7.67 -16.85
C ASP A 42 6.33 -7.83 -15.51
N SER A 43 6.64 -9.08 -15.16
CA SER A 43 7.22 -9.41 -13.85
C SER A 43 8.65 -8.88 -13.70
N ALA A 44 9.42 -8.83 -14.79
CA ALA A 44 10.76 -8.28 -14.79
C ALA A 44 10.74 -6.78 -14.52
N ARG A 45 9.88 -6.03 -15.20
CA ARG A 45 9.71 -4.59 -14.95
C ARG A 45 9.12 -4.31 -13.57
N LEU A 46 8.14 -5.10 -13.13
CA LEU A 46 7.57 -4.96 -11.78
C LEU A 46 8.64 -5.09 -10.69
N ASN A 47 9.52 -6.08 -10.84
CA ASN A 47 10.64 -6.27 -9.91
C ASN A 47 11.65 -5.10 -9.97
N ALA A 48 11.94 -4.58 -11.17
CA ALA A 48 12.80 -3.41 -11.33
C ALA A 48 12.21 -2.17 -10.63
N ILE A 49 10.92 -1.87 -10.85
CA ILE A 49 10.19 -0.79 -10.16
C ILE A 49 10.29 -0.97 -8.64
N ALA A 50 10.07 -2.20 -8.15
CA ALA A 50 10.17 -2.51 -6.73
C ALA A 50 11.59 -2.36 -6.16
N ILE A 51 12.64 -2.33 -6.98
CA ILE A 51 13.99 -2.00 -6.54
C ILE A 51 14.19 -0.48 -6.58
N GLU A 52 13.76 0.17 -7.67
CA GLU A 52 13.89 1.61 -7.92
C GLU A 52 13.25 2.46 -6.81
N ILE A 53 12.01 2.15 -6.42
CA ILE A 53 11.25 2.97 -5.47
C ILE A 53 11.49 2.59 -3.99
N ARG A 54 12.25 1.52 -3.73
CA ARG A 54 12.41 0.92 -2.38
C ARG A 54 12.90 1.92 -1.35
N ASP A 55 13.92 2.69 -1.73
CA ASP A 55 14.60 3.60 -0.82
C ASP A 55 13.76 4.85 -0.58
N GLU A 56 13.11 5.38 -1.61
CA GLU A 56 12.18 6.49 -1.51
C GLU A 56 10.97 6.13 -0.63
N TYR A 57 10.34 4.98 -0.87
CA TYR A 57 9.24 4.49 -0.05
C TYR A 57 9.67 4.30 1.41
N SER A 58 10.87 3.73 1.63
CA SER A 58 11.45 3.58 2.96
C SER A 58 11.63 4.92 3.68
N GLN A 59 12.09 5.95 2.97
CA GLN A 59 12.25 7.30 3.50
C GLN A 59 10.90 7.94 3.80
N TRP A 60 9.91 7.78 2.92
CA TRP A 60 8.56 8.27 3.12
C TRP A 60 7.90 7.65 4.37
N ILE A 61 7.95 6.33 4.52
CA ILE A 61 7.45 5.66 5.74
C ILE A 61 8.19 6.18 6.99
N TYR A 62 9.50 6.33 6.91
CA TYR A 62 10.29 6.84 8.04
C TYR A 62 9.95 8.29 8.38
N SER A 63 9.54 9.11 7.41
CA SER A 63 9.18 10.51 7.64
C SER A 63 8.06 10.66 8.67
N ILE A 64 7.19 9.65 8.82
CA ILE A 64 6.09 9.61 9.79
C ILE A 64 6.62 9.60 11.24
N ASN A 65 7.83 9.10 11.47
CA ASN A 65 8.51 9.17 12.76
C ASN A 65 8.64 10.62 13.27
N SER A 66 8.74 11.61 12.37
CA SER A 66 8.81 13.02 12.74
C SER A 66 7.60 13.48 13.57
N LEU A 67 6.40 12.98 13.25
CA LEU A 67 5.18 13.27 14.01
C LEU A 67 5.27 12.72 15.44
N PHE A 68 5.83 11.52 15.62
CA PHE A 68 6.04 10.94 16.95
C PHE A 68 7.03 11.75 17.77
N LEU A 69 8.13 12.19 17.15
CA LEU A 69 9.15 13.00 17.81
C LEU A 69 8.60 14.38 18.19
N GLN A 70 7.89 15.07 17.29
CA GLN A 70 7.27 16.37 17.53
C GLN A 70 6.26 16.31 18.69
N ASN A 71 5.49 15.22 18.77
CA ASN A 71 4.51 15.00 19.83
C ASN A 71 5.08 14.35 21.10
N LYS A 72 6.42 14.22 21.21
CA LYS A 72 7.11 13.63 22.37
C LYS A 72 6.63 12.22 22.71
N LEU A 73 6.23 11.45 21.71
CA LEU A 73 5.82 10.06 21.82
C LEU A 73 7.05 9.15 21.84
N VAL A 74 7.84 9.28 22.91
CA VAL A 74 9.12 8.61 23.11
C VAL A 74 9.14 7.93 24.48
N SER A 75 9.63 6.69 24.54
CA SER A 75 9.84 5.94 25.78
C SER A 75 11.29 5.47 25.86
N LYS A 76 12.01 5.83 26.92
CA LYS A 76 13.43 5.48 27.11
C LYS A 76 14.30 5.76 25.87
N ASN A 77 14.14 6.94 25.25
CA ASN A 77 14.81 7.37 24.02
C ASN A 77 14.45 6.59 22.73
N LEU A 78 13.45 5.69 22.79
CA LEU A 78 12.88 5.02 21.63
C LEU A 78 11.60 5.72 21.19
N SER A 79 11.53 6.17 19.94
CA SER A 79 10.27 6.65 19.36
C SER A 79 9.24 5.53 19.30
N LEU A 80 8.03 5.78 19.78
CA LEU A 80 6.94 4.80 19.74
C LEU A 80 6.50 4.47 18.30
N PHE A 81 6.94 5.26 17.31
CA PHE A 81 6.82 4.91 15.89
C PHE A 81 7.37 3.51 15.61
N PHE A 82 8.53 3.16 16.16
CA PHE A 82 9.19 1.87 15.92
C PHE A 82 8.46 0.67 16.56
N LEU A 83 7.41 0.94 17.34
CA LEU A 83 6.53 -0.09 17.89
C LEU A 83 5.22 -0.21 17.11
N THR A 84 5.02 0.63 16.07
CA THR A 84 3.89 0.51 15.15
C THR A 84 4.17 -0.54 14.09
N ASP A 85 3.10 -1.19 13.62
CA ASP A 85 3.14 -2.03 12.42
C ASP A 85 3.55 -1.23 11.17
N LEU A 86 3.34 0.09 11.16
CA LEU A 86 3.74 0.99 10.08
C LEU A 86 5.28 1.12 9.96
N SER A 87 6.02 0.97 11.07
CA SER A 87 7.49 0.99 11.04
C SER A 87 8.10 -0.30 10.50
N CYS A 88 7.35 -1.40 10.55
CA CYS A 88 7.74 -2.67 9.98
C CYS A 88 7.56 -2.61 8.45
N LYS A 89 8.69 -2.50 7.74
CA LYS A 89 8.74 -2.43 6.26
C LYS A 89 8.31 -3.73 5.55
N ARG A 90 7.94 -4.78 6.28
CA ARG A 90 7.49 -6.09 5.76
C ARG A 90 6.03 -6.34 6.17
N LEU A 91 5.20 -6.57 5.16
CA LEU A 91 3.75 -6.38 5.14
C LEU A 91 2.97 -7.68 5.30
N GLU A 92 2.24 -7.84 6.40
CA GLU A 92 1.00 -8.66 6.42
C GLU A 92 -0.26 -7.77 6.32
N PHE A 93 -0.24 -6.57 6.91
CA PHE A 93 -1.45 -5.76 7.08
C PHE A 93 -1.61 -4.60 6.08
N PHE A 94 -0.52 -4.11 5.49
CA PHE A 94 -0.57 -2.79 4.86
C PHE A 94 -0.44 -2.74 3.34
N ARG A 95 -0.38 -3.80 2.52
CA ARG A 95 -0.40 -3.86 1.01
C ARG A 95 0.02 -2.65 0.11
N THR A 96 0.58 -1.58 0.64
CA THR A 96 0.64 -0.25 0.03
C THR A 96 1.83 -0.21 -0.92
N TYR A 97 2.93 -0.84 -0.52
CA TYR A 97 4.10 -1.00 -1.37
C TYR A 97 3.78 -1.79 -2.64
N ASP A 98 3.19 -2.97 -2.48
CA ASP A 98 2.76 -3.81 -3.60
C ASP A 98 1.78 -3.05 -4.50
N ALA A 99 0.75 -2.42 -3.93
CA ALA A 99 -0.19 -1.59 -4.68
C ALA A 99 0.50 -0.49 -5.49
N ILE A 100 1.44 0.25 -4.89
CA ILE A 100 2.19 1.32 -5.57
C ILE A 100 3.00 0.74 -6.75
N CYS A 101 3.75 -0.35 -6.54
CA CYS A 101 4.53 -0.98 -7.62
C CYS A 101 3.65 -1.39 -8.80
N ASN A 102 2.52 -2.06 -8.52
CA ASN A 102 1.57 -2.50 -9.53
C ASN A 102 0.97 -1.29 -10.29
N LEU A 103 0.60 -0.22 -9.58
CA LEU A 103 0.03 0.98 -10.19
C LEU A 103 1.03 1.75 -11.06
N ILE A 104 2.31 1.80 -10.66
CA ILE A 104 3.38 2.38 -11.49
C ILE A 104 3.51 1.57 -12.78
N LEU A 105 3.55 0.23 -12.70
CA LEU A 105 3.64 -0.61 -13.89
C LEU A 105 2.44 -0.43 -14.82
N ILE A 106 1.22 -0.44 -14.28
CA ILE A 106 -0.01 -0.19 -15.06
C ILE A 106 0.09 1.15 -15.78
N ARG A 107 0.53 2.20 -15.08
CA ARG A 107 0.68 3.53 -15.66
C ARG A 107 1.72 3.55 -16.79
N GLU A 108 2.89 2.93 -16.59
CA GLU A 108 3.93 2.85 -17.62
C GLU A 108 3.45 2.10 -18.88
N LYS A 109 2.74 0.98 -18.71
CA LYS A 109 2.27 0.16 -19.83
C LYS A 109 1.12 0.80 -20.61
N MET A 110 0.34 1.65 -19.94
CA MET A 110 -0.85 2.27 -20.52
C MET A 110 -0.64 3.74 -20.91
N GLU A 111 0.56 4.30 -20.75
CA GLU A 111 0.85 5.72 -21.01
C GLU A 111 0.51 6.15 -22.45
N SER A 112 0.70 5.25 -23.42
CA SER A 112 0.41 5.50 -24.84
C SER A 112 -1.00 5.11 -25.27
N VAL A 113 -1.83 4.63 -24.34
CA VAL A 113 -3.16 4.09 -24.62
C VAL A 113 -4.23 5.01 -24.04
N ALA A 114 -5.14 5.48 -24.90
CA ALA A 114 -6.35 6.18 -24.45
C ALA A 114 -7.35 5.17 -23.85
N VAL A 115 -7.40 5.13 -22.52
CA VAL A 115 -8.31 4.27 -21.74
C VAL A 115 -9.55 5.08 -21.37
N ASP A 116 -10.73 4.60 -21.77
CA ASP A 116 -12.01 5.26 -21.46
C ASP A 116 -12.78 4.54 -20.36
N LYS A 117 -12.38 3.29 -20.08
CA LYS A 117 -13.03 2.44 -19.10
C LYS A 117 -12.02 1.59 -18.34
N ILE A 118 -12.14 1.57 -17.02
CA ILE A 118 -11.39 0.68 -16.15
C ILE A 118 -12.37 -0.25 -15.44
N THR A 119 -12.20 -1.55 -15.64
CA THR A 119 -12.97 -2.58 -14.95
C THR A 119 -12.09 -3.25 -13.92
N VAL A 120 -12.52 -3.24 -12.66
CA VAL A 120 -11.73 -3.76 -11.54
C VAL A 120 -12.50 -4.88 -10.84
N SER A 121 -11.82 -6.00 -10.57
CA SER A 121 -12.40 -7.14 -9.86
C SER A 121 -11.46 -7.70 -8.79
N GLY A 122 -11.99 -8.04 -7.62
CA GLY A 122 -11.27 -8.73 -6.56
C GLY A 122 -10.21 -7.90 -5.81
N VAL A 123 -10.05 -6.61 -6.14
CA VAL A 123 -9.04 -5.76 -5.51
C VAL A 123 -9.49 -5.21 -4.16
N ALA A 124 -8.52 -4.89 -3.29
CA ALA A 124 -8.78 -4.17 -2.06
C ALA A 124 -9.28 -2.71 -2.32
N PRO A 125 -10.15 -2.15 -1.45
CA PRO A 125 -10.66 -0.79 -1.61
C PRO A 125 -9.56 0.29 -1.71
N GLY A 126 -8.46 0.12 -0.98
CA GLY A 126 -7.31 1.02 -1.05
C GLY A 126 -6.66 1.05 -2.43
N PHE A 127 -6.58 -0.11 -3.09
CA PHE A 127 -6.05 -0.22 -4.45
C PHE A 127 -6.98 0.47 -5.45
N LEU A 128 -8.30 0.25 -5.34
CA LEU A 128 -9.29 0.92 -6.19
C LEU A 128 -9.22 2.45 -6.06
N ARG A 129 -9.09 2.96 -4.83
CA ARG A 129 -8.92 4.40 -4.58
C ARG A 129 -7.63 4.94 -5.23
N ALA A 130 -6.53 4.21 -5.10
CA ALA A 130 -5.26 4.61 -5.71
C ALA A 130 -5.32 4.54 -7.26
N CYS A 131 -6.01 3.55 -7.82
CA CYS A 131 -6.28 3.46 -9.26
C CYS A 131 -7.07 4.67 -9.78
N ARG A 132 -8.15 5.07 -9.09
CA ARG A 132 -8.90 6.29 -9.42
C ARG A 132 -8.06 7.57 -9.32
N SER A 133 -7.04 7.58 -8.46
CA SER A 133 -6.13 8.72 -8.35
C SER A 133 -5.19 8.86 -9.55
N ILE A 134 -4.85 7.76 -10.24
CA ILE A 134 -4.00 7.80 -11.43
C ILE A 134 -4.81 7.98 -12.73
N TYR A 135 -6.11 7.67 -12.69
CA TYR A 135 -7.06 7.86 -13.80
C TYR A 135 -8.32 8.61 -13.31
N PRO A 136 -8.24 9.91 -13.05
CA PRO A 136 -9.35 10.67 -12.48
C PRO A 136 -10.55 10.83 -13.44
N ASP A 137 -10.29 10.90 -14.74
CA ASP A 137 -11.29 11.21 -15.77
C ASP A 137 -11.87 9.95 -16.47
N VAL A 138 -11.53 8.76 -15.99
CA VAL A 138 -11.86 7.49 -16.64
C VAL A 138 -12.96 6.75 -15.86
N ASP A 139 -13.99 6.29 -16.58
CA ASP A 139 -15.11 5.57 -15.98
C ASP A 139 -14.62 4.25 -15.35
N THR A 140 -14.70 4.16 -14.02
CA THR A 140 -14.20 3.02 -13.26
C THR A 140 -15.35 2.16 -12.71
N ILE A 141 -15.52 0.95 -13.26
CA ILE A 141 -16.49 -0.05 -12.83
C ILE A 141 -15.82 -1.04 -11.87
N CYS A 142 -16.45 -1.30 -10.72
CA CYS A 142 -16.00 -2.33 -9.78
C CYS A 142 -17.02 -3.48 -9.79
N LEU A 143 -16.59 -4.68 -10.18
CA LEU A 143 -17.48 -5.84 -10.33
C LEU A 143 -17.61 -6.65 -9.04
N GLU A 144 -16.50 -6.86 -8.33
CA GLU A 144 -16.47 -7.56 -7.04
C GLU A 144 -15.41 -6.91 -6.15
N THR A 145 -15.74 -6.66 -4.87
CA THR A 145 -14.75 -6.24 -3.88
C THR A 145 -14.42 -7.43 -3.02
N LYS A 146 -13.13 -7.67 -2.74
CA LYS A 146 -12.71 -8.75 -1.85
C LYS A 146 -13.34 -8.54 -0.46
N GLU A 147 -14.16 -9.49 -0.01
CA GLU A 147 -14.60 -9.50 1.39
C GLU A 147 -13.38 -9.72 2.30
N GLU A 148 -13.05 -8.73 3.12
CA GLU A 148 -12.03 -8.90 4.15
C GLU A 148 -12.53 -9.96 5.15
N LYS A 149 -11.75 -11.03 5.35
CA LYS A 149 -12.07 -12.08 6.33
C LYS A 149 -12.24 -11.46 7.73
N GLN A 150 -13.48 -11.42 8.22
CA GLN A 150 -13.87 -10.75 9.47
C GLN A 150 -13.06 -11.20 10.72
N PHE A 151 -12.53 -12.43 10.73
CA PHE A 151 -11.81 -12.98 11.87
C PHE A 151 -10.40 -12.38 12.10
N SER A 152 -9.73 -11.76 11.12
CA SER A 152 -8.44 -11.10 11.36
C SER A 152 -8.58 -9.74 12.04
N ASN A 153 -9.77 -9.14 12.00
CA ASN A 153 -9.99 -7.79 12.48
C ASN A 153 -10.04 -7.70 14.01
N LEU A 154 -10.49 -8.73 14.73
CA LEU A 154 -10.57 -8.65 16.19
C LEU A 154 -9.19 -8.60 16.86
N ARG A 155 -8.26 -9.48 16.46
CA ARG A 155 -6.87 -9.47 16.97
C ARG A 155 -6.18 -8.15 16.65
N ARG A 156 -6.43 -7.60 15.47
CA ARG A 156 -5.95 -6.29 15.02
C ARG A 156 -6.50 -5.17 15.90
N ILE A 157 -7.82 -5.11 16.11
CA ILE A 157 -8.47 -4.12 16.98
C ILE A 157 -7.89 -4.17 18.39
N VAL A 158 -7.67 -5.36 18.96
CA VAL A 158 -7.07 -5.49 20.30
C VAL A 158 -5.63 -4.96 20.32
N SER A 159 -4.83 -5.27 19.29
CA SER A 159 -3.46 -4.76 19.15
C SER A 159 -3.44 -3.23 19.02
N ASP A 160 -4.30 -2.69 18.16
CA ASP A 160 -4.44 -1.25 17.91
C ASP A 160 -4.87 -0.51 19.19
N CYS A 161 -5.87 -1.03 19.91
CA CYS A 161 -6.32 -0.47 21.19
C CYS A 161 -5.21 -0.48 22.25
N ARG A 162 -4.45 -1.59 22.36
CA ARG A 162 -3.31 -1.68 23.28
C ARG A 162 -2.23 -0.66 22.92
N TYR A 163 -1.95 -0.49 21.63
CA TYR A 163 -0.99 0.49 21.15
C TYR A 163 -1.44 1.92 21.45
N LEU A 164 -2.70 2.25 21.16
CA LEU A 164 -3.27 3.57 21.46
C LEU A 164 -3.23 3.88 22.96
N TYR A 165 -3.53 2.91 23.82
CA TYR A 165 -3.40 3.05 25.27
C TYR A 165 -1.96 3.37 25.69
N LEU A 166 -0.97 2.67 25.11
CA LEU A 166 0.45 2.94 25.38
C LEU A 166 0.86 4.35 24.92
N VAL A 167 0.44 4.76 23.72
CA VAL A 167 0.72 6.10 23.18
C VAL A 167 0.09 7.19 24.04
N ALA A 168 -1.19 7.04 24.40
CA ALA A 168 -1.91 7.98 25.25
C ALA A 168 -1.27 8.06 26.64
N GLY A 169 -0.94 6.92 27.25
CA GLY A 169 -0.30 6.86 28.57
C GLY A 169 1.08 7.50 28.58
N VAL A 170 1.93 7.22 27.58
CA VAL A 170 3.26 7.84 27.47
C VAL A 170 3.15 9.32 27.14
N GLY A 171 2.24 9.73 26.26
CA GLY A 171 1.98 11.13 25.93
C GLY A 171 1.54 11.95 27.15
N LEU A 172 0.59 11.42 27.93
CA LEU A 172 0.14 12.03 29.19
C LEU A 172 1.28 12.07 30.23
N PHE A 173 2.04 10.99 30.38
CA PHE A 173 3.15 10.96 31.33
C PHE A 173 4.26 11.96 30.96
N ASN A 174 4.60 12.07 29.68
CA ASN A 174 5.64 12.98 29.19
C ASN A 174 5.20 14.45 29.27
N THR A 175 3.91 14.75 29.11
CA THR A 175 3.35 16.10 29.31
C THR A 175 3.32 16.48 30.79
N ILE A 176 2.92 15.56 31.69
CA ILE A 176 2.88 15.81 33.14
C ILE A 176 4.28 15.89 33.75
N SER A 177 5.20 15.00 33.36
CA SER A 177 6.52 14.88 33.98
C SER A 177 7.54 15.91 33.50
N GLY A 178 7.21 16.74 32.50
CA GLY A 178 8.13 17.75 31.93
C GLY A 178 9.42 17.18 31.29
N LYS A 179 9.56 15.85 31.22
CA LYS A 179 10.77 15.11 30.81
C LYS A 179 11.14 15.21 29.33
N GLY A 180 10.41 15.99 28.54
CA GLY A 180 10.66 16.14 27.10
C GLY A 180 11.75 17.14 26.71
N ARG A 181 12.81 17.34 27.52
CA ARG A 181 13.83 18.39 27.28
C ARG A 181 15.17 17.96 26.69
N ASP A 182 15.51 16.67 26.67
CA ASP A 182 16.80 16.26 26.08
C ASP A 182 16.58 15.50 24.77
N HIS A 183 16.44 16.24 23.68
CA HIS A 183 16.66 15.68 22.35
C HIS A 183 17.94 16.27 21.77
N ASP A 184 19.05 15.63 22.12
CA ASP A 184 20.35 15.97 21.58
C ASP A 184 20.38 15.67 20.08
N LYS A 185 20.63 16.72 19.28
CA LYS A 185 20.75 16.67 17.82
C LYS A 185 22.10 16.08 17.45
N ASN A 186 22.35 14.81 17.78
CA ASN A 186 23.60 14.20 17.37
C ASN A 186 23.45 13.56 15.98
N GLY A 187 24.04 14.21 14.98
CA GLY A 187 24.09 13.82 13.56
C GLY A 187 24.96 12.59 13.29
N ASN A 188 24.86 11.56 14.14
CA ASN A 188 25.53 10.29 13.88
C ASN A 188 24.73 9.49 12.86
N LYS A 189 25.40 9.09 11.76
CA LYS A 189 24.93 8.10 10.79
C LYS A 189 24.40 6.88 11.55
N ARG A 190 23.07 6.77 11.66
CA ARG A 190 22.41 5.59 12.24
C ARG A 190 22.49 4.49 11.21
N ILE A 191 23.27 3.47 11.52
CA ILE A 191 23.41 2.26 10.71
C ILE A 191 22.13 1.44 10.90
N TYR A 192 21.39 1.24 9.81
CA TYR A 192 20.23 0.38 9.80
C TYR A 192 20.69 -1.05 9.49
N TYR A 193 20.50 -1.96 10.44
CA TYR A 193 20.65 -3.39 10.18
C TYR A 193 19.37 -3.90 9.52
N SER A 194 19.49 -4.41 8.29
CA SER A 194 18.51 -5.31 7.69
C SER A 194 18.99 -6.74 7.92
N VAL A 195 18.14 -7.59 8.51
CA VAL A 195 18.42 -9.04 8.69
C VAL A 195 18.17 -9.82 7.39
N PHE A 196 17.83 -9.15 6.30
CA PHE A 196 17.57 -9.79 5.02
C PHE A 196 18.51 -9.21 3.95
N PRO A 197 19.30 -10.06 3.26
CA PRO A 197 20.13 -9.67 2.13
C PRO A 197 19.28 -9.20 0.94
#